data_AF-A0A6N9Z3M1-F1
#
_entry.id   AF-A0A6N9Z3M1-F1
#
_cell.length_a   1.000
_cell.length_b   1.000
_cell.length_c   1.000
_cell.angle_alpha   90.00
_cell.angle_beta   90.00
_cell.angle_gamma   90.00
#
_symmetry.space_group_name_H-M   'P 1'
#
loop_
_entity.id
_entity.type
_entity.pdbx_description
1 polymer ?
#
loop_
_entity_poly.entity_id
_entity_poly.type
_entity_poly.pdbx_seq_one_letter_code
_entity_poly.pdbx_strand_id
1 'polypeptide(L)'
;MVENRGTGYQVIEEELQNALMPEPKPLSTLTFFSLTFDKRRVSRSEKQLTNTTDISHAIIALLHQRHSASARDMAEASGLSRSTIANNLRKLIKDGIVEPTQPGRSPKQRYRLVR
;
A
#
# COMPACT_ATOMS: atom_id res chain seq x y z
N MET A 1 3.37 16.73 35.80
CA MET A 1 4.80 16.78 36.20
C MET A 1 5.61 16.39 34.98
N VAL A 2 6.57 17.21 34.56
CA VAL A 2 7.58 16.80 33.56
C VAL A 2 8.74 16.21 34.34
N GLU A 3 9.01 14.91 34.17
CA GLU A 3 10.14 14.23 34.83
C GLU A 3 11.45 14.56 34.09
N ASN A 4 12.17 15.58 34.58
CA ASN A 4 13.51 15.92 34.10
C ASN A 4 14.57 15.01 34.75
N ARG A 5 14.54 13.71 34.46
CA ARG A 5 15.54 12.73 34.95
C ARG A 5 16.59 12.33 33.90
N GLY A 6 16.70 13.06 32.79
CA GLY A 6 17.60 12.72 31.68
C GLY A 6 17.11 11.56 30.79
N THR A 7 15.94 10.99 31.11
CA THR A 7 15.33 9.88 30.37
C THR A 7 14.52 10.32 29.15
N GLY A 8 14.16 11.60 29.06
CA GLY A 8 13.28 12.11 28.01
C GLY A 8 13.81 11.88 26.59
N TYR A 9 15.13 11.93 26.39
CA TYR A 9 15.72 11.67 25.08
C TYR A 9 15.68 10.17 24.71
N GLN A 10 15.97 9.28 25.68
CA GLN A 10 15.89 7.83 25.48
C GLN A 10 14.46 7.38 25.17
N VAL A 11 13.47 7.97 25.84
CA VAL A 11 12.05 7.71 25.54
C VAL A 11 11.69 8.16 24.12
N ILE A 12 12.21 9.31 23.68
CA ILE A 12 11.99 9.79 22.30
C ILE A 12 12.62 8.83 21.27
N GLU A 13 13.82 8.32 21.52
CA GLU A 13 14.48 7.33 20.64
C GLU A 13 13.69 6.01 20.57
N GLU A 14 13.24 5.49 21.72
CA GLU A 14 12.47 4.26 21.81
C GLU A 14 11.12 4.37 21.07
N GLU A 15 10.41 5.47 21.27
CA GLU A 15 9.14 5.74 20.57
C GLU A 15 9.33 5.87 19.04
N LEU A 16 10.40 6.52 18.59
CA LEU A 16 10.72 6.61 17.16
C LEU A 16 11.06 5.25 16.57
N GLN A 17 11.81 4.43 17.29
CA GLN A 17 12.15 3.08 16.86
C GLN A 17 10.89 2.19 16.77
N ASN A 18 10.01 2.25 17.77
CA ASN A 18 8.71 1.56 17.78
C ASN A 18 7.82 1.99 16.60
N ALA A 19 7.89 3.27 16.23
CA ALA A 19 7.17 3.82 15.09
C ALA A 19 7.85 3.59 13.73
N LEU A 20 8.99 2.87 13.68
CA LEU A 20 9.83 2.67 12.49
C LEU A 20 10.22 4.00 11.83
N MET A 21 10.50 5.00 12.65
CA MET A 21 10.99 6.31 12.24
C MET A 21 12.51 6.39 12.35
N PRO A 22 13.17 7.25 11.55
CA PRO A 22 14.60 7.53 11.72
C PRO A 22 14.89 8.10 13.10
N GLU A 23 16.12 7.88 13.58
CA GLU A 23 16.62 8.48 14.82
C GLU A 23 16.54 10.02 14.79
N PRO A 24 16.24 10.66 15.92
CA PRO A 24 16.18 12.11 16.01
C PRO A 24 17.60 12.69 15.97
N LYS A 25 17.77 13.85 15.31
CA LYS A 25 19.07 14.53 15.24
C LYS A 25 19.13 15.63 16.32
N PRO A 26 19.88 15.45 17.42
CA PRO A 26 20.04 16.47 18.43
C PRO A 26 21.05 17.53 17.98
N LEU A 27 20.74 18.78 18.28
CA LEU A 27 21.66 19.91 18.20
C LEU A 27 21.62 20.65 19.54
N SER A 28 22.71 20.55 20.31
CA SER A 28 22.86 21.24 21.58
C SER A 28 23.92 22.33 21.45
N THR A 29 23.60 23.52 21.92
CA THR A 29 24.52 24.64 22.06
C THR A 29 24.41 25.19 23.49
N LEU A 30 25.21 26.19 23.84
CA LEU A 30 25.14 26.83 25.15
C LEU A 30 23.79 27.53 25.40
N THR A 31 23.15 28.04 24.33
CA THR A 31 21.96 28.89 24.43
C THR A 31 20.68 28.20 24.01
N PHE A 32 20.75 27.09 23.28
CA PHE A 32 19.57 26.33 22.89
C PHE A 32 19.86 24.86 22.64
N PHE A 33 18.79 24.09 22.71
CA PHE A 33 18.74 22.70 22.32
C PHE A 33 17.62 22.52 21.28
N SER A 34 17.87 21.71 20.26
CA SER A 34 16.92 21.39 19.20
C SER A 34 16.96 19.91 18.86
N LEU A 35 15.80 19.34 18.53
CA LEU A 35 15.65 17.99 18.01
C LEU A 35 14.98 18.07 16.64
N THR A 36 15.64 17.51 15.63
CA THR A 36 15.08 17.39 14.28
C THR A 36 14.59 15.97 14.05
N PHE A 37 13.30 15.84 13.73
CA PHE A 37 12.65 14.58 13.40
C PHE A 37 12.41 14.50 11.90
N ASP A 38 13.03 13.53 11.23
CA ASP A 38 12.79 13.32 9.81
C ASP A 38 11.42 12.62 9.62
N LYS A 39 10.59 13.16 8.72
CA LYS A 39 9.32 12.53 8.36
C LYS A 39 9.57 11.15 7.76
N ARG A 40 8.87 10.11 8.22
CA ARG A 40 8.95 8.75 7.66
C ARG A 40 8.77 8.79 6.13
N ARG A 41 9.82 8.45 5.38
CA ARG A 41 9.76 8.27 3.92
C ARG A 41 9.51 6.80 3.66
N VAL A 42 8.24 6.45 3.43
CA VAL A 42 7.87 5.12 2.92
C VAL A 42 8.70 4.88 1.66
N SER A 43 9.43 3.76 1.63
CA SER A 43 10.28 3.45 0.48
C SER A 43 9.42 3.32 -0.78
N ARG A 44 9.98 3.61 -1.97
CA ARG A 44 9.23 3.47 -3.23
C ARG A 44 8.69 2.05 -3.43
N SER A 45 9.47 1.04 -3.02
CA SER A 45 9.09 -0.37 -3.05
C SER A 45 7.91 -0.66 -2.13
N GLU A 46 7.96 -0.18 -0.88
CA GLU A 46 6.86 -0.35 0.09
C GLU A 46 5.60 0.36 -0.40
N LYS A 47 5.69 1.61 -0.90
CA LYS A 47 4.55 2.34 -1.45
C LYS A 47 3.96 1.66 -2.70
N GLN A 48 4.80 1.07 -3.55
CA GLN A 48 4.34 0.34 -4.73
C GLN A 48 3.66 -0.97 -4.34
N LEU A 49 4.17 -1.64 -3.31
CA LEU A 49 3.59 -2.87 -2.78
C LEU A 49 2.23 -2.59 -2.14
N THR A 50 2.11 -1.59 -1.27
CA THR A 50 0.83 -1.19 -0.65
C THR A 50 -0.21 -0.84 -1.71
N ASN A 51 0.15 0.01 -2.68
CA ASN A 51 -0.77 0.38 -3.76
C ASN A 51 -1.21 -0.82 -4.60
N THR A 52 -0.30 -1.75 -4.91
CA THR A 52 -0.64 -2.97 -5.67
C THR A 52 -1.61 -3.84 -4.87
N THR A 53 -1.34 -4.02 -3.58
CA THR A 53 -2.17 -4.79 -2.66
C THR A 53 -3.56 -4.16 -2.56
N ASP A 54 -3.67 -2.85 -2.39
CA ASP A 54 -4.95 -2.13 -2.32
C ASP A 54 -5.77 -2.28 -3.60
N ILE A 55 -5.13 -2.15 -4.78
CA ILE A 55 -5.82 -2.33 -6.07
C ILE A 55 -6.31 -3.77 -6.24
N SER A 56 -5.50 -4.75 -5.84
CA SER A 56 -5.86 -6.17 -5.94
C SER A 56 -7.10 -6.48 -5.07
N HIS A 57 -7.14 -5.97 -3.84
CA HIS A 57 -8.31 -6.09 -2.96
C HIS A 57 -9.55 -5.41 -3.55
N ALA A 58 -9.41 -4.21 -4.15
CA ALA A 58 -10.52 -3.52 -4.79
C ALA A 58 -11.10 -4.31 -5.97
N ILE A 59 -10.24 -4.94 -6.79
CA ILE A 59 -10.68 -5.81 -7.89
C ILE A 59 -11.44 -7.02 -7.34
N ILE A 60 -10.92 -7.68 -6.31
CA ILE A 60 -11.57 -8.83 -5.67
C ILE A 60 -12.94 -8.43 -5.10
N ALA A 61 -13.03 -7.31 -4.38
CA ALA A 61 -14.27 -6.81 -3.82
C ALA A 61 -15.33 -6.52 -4.90
N LEU A 62 -14.92 -5.94 -6.03
CA LEU A 62 -15.81 -5.67 -7.15
C LEU A 62 -16.29 -6.97 -7.84
N LEU A 63 -15.41 -7.96 -7.97
CA LEU A 63 -15.77 -9.27 -8.52
C LEU A 63 -16.70 -10.07 -7.57
N HIS A 64 -16.54 -9.92 -6.26
CA HIS A 64 -17.51 -10.42 -5.28
C HIS A 64 -18.90 -9.82 -5.49
N GLN A 65 -19.00 -8.50 -5.72
CA GLN A 65 -20.28 -7.81 -5.91
C GLN A 65 -20.95 -8.13 -7.24
N ARG A 66 -20.18 -8.23 -8.33
CA ARG A 66 -20.73 -8.33 -9.70
C ARG A 66 -20.72 -9.75 -10.28
N HIS A 67 -20.19 -10.74 -9.55
CA HIS A 67 -19.89 -12.11 -10.00
C HIS A 67 -18.92 -12.25 -11.18
N SER A 68 -18.99 -11.37 -12.18
CA SER A 68 -18.03 -11.27 -13.27
C SER A 68 -17.91 -9.82 -13.77
N ALA A 69 -16.73 -9.42 -14.22
CA ALA A 69 -16.50 -8.11 -14.83
C ALA A 69 -15.47 -8.18 -15.96
N SER A 70 -15.61 -7.31 -16.96
CA SER A 70 -14.56 -7.09 -17.95
C SER A 70 -13.47 -6.16 -17.39
N ALA A 71 -12.27 -6.17 -17.98
CA ALA A 71 -11.21 -5.21 -17.62
C ALA A 71 -11.63 -3.75 -17.90
N ARG A 72 -12.56 -3.53 -18.84
CA ARG A 72 -13.14 -2.21 -19.10
C ARG A 72 -14.08 -1.81 -17.95
N ASP A 73 -14.98 -2.71 -17.55
CA ASP A 73 -15.96 -2.47 -16.48
C ASP A 73 -15.23 -2.13 -15.16
N MET A 74 -14.15 -2.85 -14.86
CA MET A 74 -13.31 -2.61 -13.69
C MET A 74 -12.58 -1.26 -13.75
N ALA A 75 -12.05 -0.88 -14.91
CA ALA A 75 -11.36 0.39 -15.09
C ALA A 75 -12.33 1.58 -14.92
N GLU A 76 -13.54 1.48 -15.50
CA GLU A 76 -14.57 2.50 -15.39
C GLU A 76 -15.07 2.65 -13.95
N ALA A 77 -15.27 1.54 -13.24
CA ALA A 77 -15.71 1.56 -11.84
C ALA A 77 -14.65 2.06 -10.84
N SER A 78 -13.36 1.86 -11.14
CA SER A 78 -12.26 2.22 -10.24
C SER A 78 -11.55 3.54 -10.57
N GLY A 79 -11.80 4.10 -11.75
CA GLY A 79 -11.04 5.24 -12.28
C GLY A 79 -9.58 4.91 -12.63
N LEU A 80 -9.18 3.64 -12.56
CA LEU A 80 -7.83 3.19 -12.88
C LEU A 80 -7.67 2.95 -14.37
N SER A 81 -6.43 3.06 -14.86
CA SER A 81 -6.14 2.73 -16.25
C SER A 81 -6.35 1.24 -16.54
N ARG A 82 -6.80 0.93 -17.76
CA ARG A 82 -6.97 -0.46 -18.23
C ARG A 82 -5.69 -1.29 -18.11
N SER A 83 -4.52 -0.67 -18.30
CA SER A 83 -3.22 -1.34 -18.14
C SER A 83 -2.94 -1.72 -16.69
N THR A 84 -3.28 -0.85 -15.73
CA THR A 84 -3.15 -1.13 -14.29
C THR A 84 -4.05 -2.29 -13.88
N ILE A 85 -5.31 -2.29 -14.32
CA ILE A 85 -6.23 -3.40 -14.08
C ILE A 85 -5.70 -4.70 -14.69
N ALA A 86 -5.26 -4.68 -15.95
CA ALA A 86 -4.73 -5.87 -16.61
C ALA A 86 -3.49 -6.45 -15.92
N ASN A 87 -2.58 -5.59 -15.42
CA ASN A 87 -1.40 -6.02 -14.69
C ASN A 87 -1.77 -6.71 -13.37
N ASN A 88 -2.71 -6.16 -12.62
CA ASN A 88 -3.19 -6.77 -11.37
C ASN A 88 -3.98 -8.05 -11.64
N LEU A 89 -4.82 -8.11 -12.67
CA LEU A 89 -5.51 -9.34 -13.07
C LEU A 89 -4.54 -10.47 -13.42
N ARG A 90 -3.44 -10.19 -14.13
CA ARG A 90 -2.43 -11.23 -14.40
C ARG A 90 -1.81 -11.79 -13.12
N LYS A 91 -1.58 -10.96 -12.10
CA LYS A 91 -1.13 -11.42 -10.79
C LYS A 91 -2.18 -12.29 -10.12
N LEU A 92 -3.42 -11.80 -10.02
CA LEU A 92 -4.53 -12.54 -9.41
C LEU A 92 -4.84 -13.88 -10.10
N ILE A 93 -4.65 -13.95 -11.42
CA ILE A 93 -4.76 -15.21 -12.17
C ILE A 93 -3.60 -16.15 -11.86
N LYS A 94 -2.37 -15.62 -11.81
CA LYS A 94 -1.19 -16.40 -11.42
C LYS A 94 -1.31 -16.95 -10.01
N ASP A 95 -1.90 -16.17 -9.10
CA ASP A 95 -2.12 -16.52 -7.70
C ASP A 95 -3.37 -17.41 -7.50
N GLY A 96 -4.10 -17.74 -8.57
CA GLY A 96 -5.25 -18.65 -8.52
C GLY A 96 -6.52 -18.06 -7.89
N ILE A 97 -6.59 -16.74 -7.71
CA ILE A 97 -7.72 -16.05 -7.06
C ILE A 97 -8.81 -15.71 -8.08
N VAL A 98 -8.41 -15.35 -9.30
CA VAL A 98 -9.30 -14.92 -10.38
C VAL A 98 -9.09 -15.79 -11.60
N GLU A 99 -10.14 -16.13 -12.32
CA GLU A 99 -10.08 -16.87 -13.58
C GLU A 99 -10.78 -16.14 -14.74
N PRO A 100 -10.26 -16.27 -15.97
CA PRO A 100 -10.97 -15.82 -17.17
C PRO A 100 -12.16 -16.75 -17.45
N THR A 101 -13.28 -16.18 -17.91
CA THR A 101 -14.49 -16.95 -18.26
C THR A 101 -14.65 -17.19 -19.76
N GLN A 102 -13.80 -16.60 -20.59
CA GLN A 102 -13.82 -16.71 -22.05
C GLN A 102 -12.52 -17.33 -22.55
N PRO A 103 -12.51 -17.88 -23.78
CA PRO A 103 -11.31 -18.39 -24.41
C PRO A 103 -10.15 -17.39 -24.37
N GLY A 104 -8.92 -17.92 -24.28
CA GLY A 104 -7.71 -17.12 -24.22
C GLY A 104 -7.65 -16.08 -25.35
N ARG A 105 -7.27 -14.85 -25.01
CA ARG A 105 -7.13 -13.68 -25.91
C ARG A 105 -8.44 -13.13 -26.51
N SER A 106 -9.61 -13.58 -26.07
CA SER A 106 -10.88 -12.97 -26.50
C SER A 106 -10.95 -11.48 -26.10
N PRO A 107 -11.35 -10.57 -27.01
CA PRO A 107 -11.57 -9.16 -26.66
C PRO A 107 -12.76 -8.97 -25.71
N LYS A 108 -13.65 -9.98 -25.62
CA LYS A 108 -14.81 -10.01 -24.71
C LYS A 108 -14.47 -10.67 -23.37
N GLN A 109 -13.19 -10.76 -23.01
CA GLN A 109 -12.75 -11.44 -21.79
C GLN A 109 -13.43 -10.86 -20.55
N ARG A 110 -13.96 -11.75 -19.72
CA ARG A 110 -14.50 -11.43 -18.41
C ARG A 110 -13.77 -12.27 -17.38
N TYR A 111 -13.74 -11.75 -16.17
CA TYR A 111 -13.01 -12.34 -15.06
C TYR A 111 -13.99 -12.56 -13.92
N ARG A 112 -13.79 -13.64 -13.17
CA ARG A 112 -14.54 -13.97 -11.95
C ARG A 112 -13.60 -14.55 -10.91
N LEU A 113 -14.04 -14.59 -9.66
CA LEU A 113 -13.33 -15.30 -8.61
C LEU A 113 -13.39 -16.80 -8.86
N VAL A 114 -12.27 -17.48 -8.61
CA VAL A 114 -12.21 -18.95 -8.58
C VAL A 114 -13.08 -19.45 -7.43
N ARG A 115 -13.81 -20.55 -7.66
CA ARG A 115 -14.66 -21.18 -6.65
C ARG A 115 -13.89 -22.20 -5.81
#